data_AF-A0A1H6F1T5-F1
#
_entry.id   AF-A0A1H6F1T5-F1
#
_cell.length_a   1.000
_cell.length_b   1.000
_cell.length_c   1.000
_cell.angle_alpha   90.00
_cell.angle_beta   90.00
_cell.angle_gamma   90.00
#
_symmetry.space_group_name_H-M   'P 1'
#
loop_
_entity.id
_entity.type
_entity.pdbx_description
1 polymer ?
#
loop_
_entity_poly.entity_id
_entity_poly.type
_entity_poly.pdbx_seq_one_letter_code
_entity_poly.pdbx_strand_id
1 'polypeptide(L)' 'MSDSRLRLTVIVGSVRDGRIGSTVATWFAGQAAQRADIEVDWHNTQFHAKPVALCPTAACREA' A
#
# COMPACT_ATOMS: atom_id res chain seq x y z
N MET A 1 12.42 -26.05 -11.76
CA MET A 1 12.08 -24.74 -11.15
C MET A 1 10.57 -24.64 -11.20
N SER A 2 9.90 -24.17 -10.13
CA SER A 2 8.43 -24.08 -10.14
C SER A 2 8.00 -23.25 -11.34
N ASP A 3 7.22 -23.84 -12.23
CA ASP A 3 6.72 -23.21 -13.47
C ASP A 3 5.74 -22.05 -13.16
N SER A 4 5.27 -21.98 -11.91
CA SER A 4 4.38 -20.94 -11.41
C SER A 4 5.15 -19.68 -11.01
N ARG A 5 4.80 -18.54 -11.63
CA ARG A 5 5.27 -17.21 -11.21
C ARG A 5 4.82 -16.92 -9.77
N LEU A 6 5.67 -16.22 -9.01
CA LEU A 6 5.34 -15.73 -7.68
C LEU A 6 4.41 -14.52 -7.81
N ARG A 7 3.25 -14.57 -7.16
CA ARG A 7 2.29 -13.45 -7.14
C ARG A 7 2.63 -12.50 -5.98
N LEU A 8 2.92 -11.25 -6.30
CA LEU A 8 3.36 -10.22 -5.37
C LEU A 8 2.35 -9.08 -5.31
N THR A 9 1.74 -8.87 -4.15
CA THR A 9 0.88 -7.70 -3.90
C THR A 9 1.64 -6.62 -3.12
N VAL A 10 1.60 -5.38 -3.61
CA VAL A 10 2.19 -4.23 -2.90
C VAL A 10 1.10 -3.44 -2.18
N ILE A 11 1.20 -3.35 -0.85
CA ILE A 11 0.24 -2.68 0.01
C ILE A 11 0.86 -1.39 0.55
N VAL A 12 0.24 -0.24 0.26
CA VAL A 12 0.79 1.08 0.62
C VAL A 12 0.01 1.71 1.78
N GLY A 13 0.61 1.71 2.98
CA GLY A 13 0.04 2.34 4.18
C GLY A 13 0.31 3.85 4.32
N SER A 14 0.74 4.52 3.24
CA SER A 14 1.18 5.92 3.26
C SER A 14 0.01 6.88 3.08
N VAL A 15 -0.80 7.01 4.13
CA VAL A 15 -2.11 7.70 4.08
C VAL A 15 -2.11 9.14 4.62
N ARG A 16 -0.95 9.66 5.02
CA ARG A 16 -0.82 11.04 5.53
C ARG A 16 -0.18 11.95 4.48
N ASP A 17 -0.58 13.21 4.46
CA ASP A 17 -0.02 14.21 3.56
C ASP A 17 1.50 14.41 3.74
N GLY A 18 2.17 14.78 2.64
CA GLY A 18 3.62 15.01 2.61
C GLY A 18 4.47 13.75 2.72
N ARG A 19 3.90 12.55 2.51
CA ARG A 19 4.63 11.28 2.53
C ARG A 19 4.98 10.80 1.13
N ILE A 20 6.11 10.10 1.03
CA ILE A 20 6.69 9.58 -0.22
C ILE A 20 6.32 8.12 -0.51
N GLY A 21 5.40 7.53 0.25
CA GLY A 21 5.17 6.08 0.19
C GLY A 21 4.58 5.60 -1.13
N SER A 22 3.77 6.42 -1.81
CA SER A 22 3.31 6.13 -3.18
C SER A 22 4.47 6.13 -4.19
N THR A 23 5.42 7.05 -4.05
CA THR A 23 6.64 7.12 -4.87
C THR A 23 7.50 5.87 -4.68
N VAL A 24 7.77 5.49 -3.42
CA VAL A 24 8.57 4.29 -3.11
C VAL A 24 7.89 3.03 -3.63
N ALA A 25 6.59 2.91 -3.43
CA ALA A 25 5.85 1.75 -3.86
C ALA A 25 5.83 1.64 -5.40
N THR A 26 5.66 2.76 -6.12
CA THR A 26 5.74 2.77 -7.60
C THR A 26 7.11 2.32 -8.09
N TRP A 27 8.18 2.83 -7.48
CA TRP A 27 9.55 2.40 -7.79
C TRP A 27 9.72 0.90 -7.56
N PHE A 28 9.28 0.39 -6.40
CA PHE A 28 9.43 -1.02 -6.04
C PHE A 28 8.65 -1.95 -6.97
N ALA A 29 7.40 -1.61 -7.31
CA ALA A 29 6.61 -2.36 -8.28
C ALA A 29 7.29 -2.40 -9.65
N GLY A 30 7.91 -1.29 -10.06
CA GLY A 30 8.74 -1.22 -11.28
C GLY A 30 9.95 -2.14 -11.23
N GLN A 31 10.66 -2.22 -10.10
CA GLN A 31 11.78 -3.17 -9.93
C GLN A 31 11.31 -4.62 -9.97
N ALA A 32 10.20 -4.94 -9.29
CA ALA A 32 9.65 -6.29 -9.26
C ALA A 32 9.16 -6.75 -10.64
N ALA A 33 8.58 -5.86 -11.43
CA ALA A 33 8.10 -6.14 -12.79
C ALA A 33 9.24 -6.47 -13.78
N GLN A 34 10.50 -6.16 -13.46
CA GLN A 34 11.65 -6.56 -14.30
C GLN A 34 11.96 -8.06 -14.18
N ARG A 35 11.39 -8.76 -13.18
CA ARG A 35 11.62 -10.18 -12.96
C ARG A 35 10.55 -11.01 -13.66
N ALA A 36 10.97 -11.83 -14.62
CA ALA A 36 10.08 -12.71 -15.38
C ALA A 36 9.35 -13.76 -14.52
N ASP A 37 9.89 -14.07 -13.33
CA ASP A 37 9.31 -15.03 -12.39
C ASP A 37 8.33 -14.41 -11.38
N ILE A 38 8.04 -13.10 -11.50
CA ILE A 38 7.08 -12.39 -10.64
C ILE A 38 5.88 -11.89 -11.45
N GLU A 39 4.69 -12.08 -10.90
CA GLU A 39 3.45 -11.40 -11.29
C GLU A 39 3.12 -10.34 -10.23
N VAL A 40 3.21 -9.05 -10.59
CA VAL A 40 2.95 -7.94 -9.65
C VAL A 40 1.49 -7.53 -9.75
N ASP A 41 0.80 -7.52 -8.60
CA ASP A 41 -0.51 -6.91 -8.43
C ASP A 41 -0.38 -5.64 -7.57
N TRP A 42 -0.74 -4.51 -8.17
CA TRP A 42 -0.65 -3.21 -7.53
C TRP A 42 -2.03 -2.80 -7.01
N HIS A 43 -2.20 -2.77 -5.69
CA HIS A 43 -3.41 -2.26 -5.05
C HIS A 43 -3.12 -0.96 -4.32
N ASN A 44 -3.28 0.15 -5.04
CA ASN A 44 -3.33 1.51 -4.51
C ASN A 44 -4.75 2.07 -4.47
N THR A 45 -5.77 1.20 -4.39
CA THR A 45 -7.08 1.67 -3.91
C THR A 45 -6.81 2.23 -2.54
N GLN A 46 -6.96 3.56 -2.42
CA GLN A 46 -6.88 4.31 -1.19
C GLN A 46 -7.33 3.38 -0.08
N PHE A 47 -6.44 3.06 0.86
CA PHE A 47 -6.86 2.36 2.05
C PHE A 47 -8.10 3.11 2.50
N HIS A 48 -9.27 2.48 2.40
CA HIS A 48 -10.47 2.93 3.08
C HIS A 48 -10.18 2.67 4.55
N ALA A 49 -9.23 3.44 5.08
CA ALA A 49 -8.92 3.53 6.46
C ALA A 49 -10.21 4.06 7.07
N LYS A 50 -11.02 3.12 7.58
CA LYS A 50 -11.82 3.40 8.77
C LYS A 50 -10.93 4.22 9.70
N PRO A 51 -11.46 5.33 10.22
CA PRO A 51 -10.68 6.51 10.57
C PRO A 51 -9.51 6.12 11.45
N VAL A 52 -8.28 6.41 10.99
CA VAL A 52 -7.09 6.49 11.86
C VAL A 52 -7.19 7.79 12.67
N ALA A 53 -8.29 7.89 13.43
CA ALA A 53 -8.49 8.83 14.50
C ALA A 53 -8.75 8.00 15.76
N LEU A 54 -7.67 7.55 16.40
CA LEU A 54 -7.73 7.39 17.84
C LEU A 54 -7.76 8.83 18.38
N CYS A 55 -8.96 9.38 18.55
CA CYS A 55 -9.07 10.65 19.26
C CYS A 55 -8.60 10.39 20.71
N PRO A 56 -7.52 11.03 21.17
CA PRO A 56 -6.96 10.76 22.49
C PRO A 56 -7.81 11.37 23.62
N THR A 57 -8.87 12.12 23.30
CA THR A 57 -9.69 12.83 24.28
C THR A 57 -11.18 12.67 23.99
N ALA A 58 -12.01 12.76 25.03
CA ALA A 58 -13.45 12.53 24.98
C ALA A 58 -14.23 13.50 24.06
N ALA A 59 -13.59 14.53 23.50
CA ALA A 59 -14.24 15.61 22.76
C ALA A 59 -14.78 15.23 21.36
N CYS A 60 -14.38 14.09 20.79
CA CYS A 60 -14.84 13.67 19.44
C CYS A 60 -16.03 12.70 19.42
N ARG A 61 -16.74 12.48 20.53
CA ARG A 61 -17.78 11.42 20.57
C ARG A 61 -19.10 11.80 19.85
N GLU A 62 -19.31 13.04 19.43
CA GLU A 62 -20.63 13.54 19.00
C GLU A 62 -20.69 14.19 17.60
N ALA A 63 -19.75 13.87 16.69
CA ALA A 63 -19.82 14.32 15.30
C ALA A 63 -20.11 13.17 14.32
#